data_AF-A0A7W7D280-F1
#
_entry.id   AF-A0A7W7D280-F1
#
_cell.length_a   1.000
_cell.length_b   1.000
_cell.length_c   1.000
_cell.angle_alpha   90.00
_cell.angle_beta   90.00
_cell.angle_gamma   90.00
#
_symmetry.space_group_name_H-M   'P 1'
#
loop_
_entity.id
_entity.type
_entity.pdbx_description
1 polymer ?
#
loop_
_entity_poly.entity_id
_entity_poly.type
_entity_poly.pdbx_seq_one_letter_code
_entity_poly.pdbx_strand_id
1 'polypeptide(L)'
;MQGWQFAAELSQLRIVGRVDLPAMSATFAAMNRAVDSTADGETAAFQAPGGGIAPSHAAWSALRDDFQNVLGTTAGNLLDAGSTIEHIVDAYALTDEGAPTSLEKAWEGTQIPGLQEAEERYRHAPPPSVVLKDEA
;
A
#
# COMPACT_ATOMS: atom_id res chain seq x y z
N MET A 1 3.33 31.09 -8.69
CA MET A 1 4.25 29.94 -8.84
C MET A 1 4.72 29.90 -10.29
N GLN A 2 6.00 29.66 -10.55
CA GLN A 2 6.50 29.49 -11.92
C GLN A 2 6.17 28.06 -12.39
N GLY A 3 5.80 27.88 -13.66
CA GLY A 3 5.29 26.60 -14.18
C GLY A 3 6.20 25.36 -13.97
N TRP A 4 7.50 25.56 -13.82
CA TRP A 4 8.45 24.46 -13.52
C TRP A 4 8.36 23.94 -12.08
N GLN A 5 8.03 24.78 -11.09
CA GLN A 5 7.83 24.35 -9.69
C GLN A 5 6.57 23.49 -9.59
N PHE A 6 5.52 23.91 -10.28
CA PHE A 6 4.27 23.17 -10.36
C PHE A 6 4.45 21.80 -11.05
N ALA A 7 5.23 21.73 -12.13
CA ALA A 7 5.56 20.46 -12.78
C ALA A 7 6.38 19.51 -11.88
N ALA A 8 7.31 20.05 -11.08
CA ALA A 8 8.06 19.25 -10.11
C ALA A 8 7.16 18.71 -8.98
N GLU A 9 6.22 19.51 -8.48
CA GLU A 9 5.24 19.11 -7.47
C GLU A 9 4.27 18.03 -8.00
N LEU A 10 3.77 18.18 -9.23
CA LEU A 10 2.96 17.15 -9.90
C LEU A 10 3.74 15.85 -10.14
N SER A 11 5.01 15.95 -10.50
CA SER A 11 5.87 14.77 -10.63
C SER A 11 6.06 14.06 -9.29
N GLN A 12 6.22 14.80 -8.19
CA GLN A 12 6.32 14.20 -6.84
C GLN A 12 5.01 13.53 -6.43
N LEU A 13 3.86 14.16 -6.68
CA LEU A 13 2.55 13.54 -6.43
C LEU A 13 2.39 12.26 -7.25
N ARG A 14 2.84 12.26 -8.51
CA ARG A 14 2.78 11.06 -9.35
C ARG A 14 3.59 9.90 -8.77
N ILE A 15 4.77 10.17 -8.19
CA ILE A 15 5.59 9.17 -7.49
C ILE A 15 4.83 8.62 -6.28
N VAL A 16 4.26 9.49 -5.46
CA VAL A 16 3.51 9.08 -4.27
C VAL A 16 2.33 8.17 -4.66
N GLY A 17 1.59 8.55 -5.71
CA GLY A 17 0.44 7.80 -6.21
C GLY A 17 0.79 6.44 -6.80
N ARG A 18 1.85 6.39 -7.63
CA ARG A 18 2.22 5.18 -8.40
C ARG A 18 3.18 4.23 -7.72
N VAL A 19 3.98 4.73 -6.79
CA VAL A 19 5.11 3.99 -6.23
C VAL A 19 5.01 3.86 -4.73
N ASP A 20 4.99 4.99 -4.00
CA ASP A 20 5.16 4.94 -2.55
C ASP A 20 3.94 4.32 -1.86
N LEU A 21 2.73 4.78 -2.17
CA LEU A 21 1.51 4.25 -1.56
C LEU A 21 1.23 2.79 -1.95
N PRO A 22 1.40 2.37 -3.23
CA PRO A 22 1.34 0.95 -3.58
C PRO A 22 2.39 0.08 -2.89
N ALA A 23 3.64 0.56 -2.74
CA ALA A 23 4.68 -0.18 -2.04
C ALA A 23 4.38 -0.36 -0.54
N MET A 24 3.84 0.69 0.10
CA MET A 24 3.36 0.61 1.47
C MET A 24 2.17 -0.36 1.57
N SER A 25 1.20 -0.26 0.66
CA SER A 25 0.05 -1.18 0.57
C SER A 25 0.51 -2.64 0.51
N ALA A 26 1.50 -2.95 -0.35
CA ALA A 26 2.06 -4.29 -0.47
C ALA A 26 2.72 -4.77 0.84
N THR A 27 3.37 -3.87 1.58
CA THR A 27 3.98 -4.18 2.89
C THR A 27 2.89 -4.55 3.92
N PHE A 28 1.83 -3.74 4.02
CA PHE A 28 0.71 -4.02 4.91
C PHE A 28 -0.04 -5.31 4.53
N ALA A 29 -0.22 -5.57 3.23
CA ALA A 29 -0.82 -6.81 2.74
C ALA A 29 0.05 -8.05 3.06
N ALA A 30 1.38 -7.93 2.96
CA ALA A 30 2.30 -8.99 3.35
C ALA A 30 2.23 -9.26 4.86
N MET A 31 2.16 -8.22 5.70
CA MET A 31 1.97 -8.37 7.14
C MET A 31 0.61 -9.01 7.48
N ASN A 32 -0.46 -8.60 6.81
CA ASN A 32 -1.80 -9.20 6.95
C ASN A 32 -1.76 -10.71 6.69
N ARG A 33 -1.08 -11.15 5.62
CA ARG A 33 -0.88 -12.58 5.33
C ARG A 33 0.02 -13.31 6.34
N ALA A 34 1.06 -12.64 6.83
CA ALA A 34 1.91 -13.22 7.86
C ALA A 34 1.12 -13.48 9.14
N VAL A 35 0.25 -12.56 9.54
CA VAL A 35 -0.66 -12.74 10.68
C VAL A 35 -1.66 -13.87 10.41
N ASP A 36 -2.25 -13.93 9.20
CA ASP A 36 -3.15 -15.02 8.82
C ASP A 36 -2.49 -16.40 8.98
N SER A 37 -1.22 -16.51 8.59
CA SER A 37 -0.47 -17.77 8.69
C SER A 37 -0.21 -18.25 10.11
N THR A 38 -0.35 -17.39 11.13
CA THR A 38 -0.19 -17.82 12.54
C THR A 38 -1.40 -18.59 13.05
N ALA A 39 -2.55 -18.48 12.38
CA ALA A 39 -3.79 -19.13 12.80
C ALA A 39 -3.67 -20.66 12.87
N ASP A 40 -2.94 -21.26 11.93
CA ASP A 40 -2.75 -22.71 11.85
C ASP A 40 -2.02 -23.29 13.07
N GLY A 41 -1.19 -22.49 13.74
CA GLY A 41 -0.40 -22.92 14.91
C GLY A 41 -1.07 -22.63 16.26
N GLU A 42 -2.09 -21.78 16.30
CA GLU A 42 -2.65 -21.27 17.56
C GLU A 42 -3.32 -22.34 18.40
N THR A 43 -4.14 -23.19 17.79
CA THR A 43 -4.87 -24.22 18.54
C THR A 43 -3.89 -25.14 19.27
N ALA A 44 -2.82 -25.55 18.60
CA ALA A 44 -1.77 -26.38 19.19
C ALA A 44 -1.01 -25.67 20.31
N ALA A 45 -0.74 -24.36 20.17
CA ALA A 45 -0.04 -23.57 21.18
C ALA A 45 -0.88 -23.32 22.44
N PHE A 46 -2.19 -23.06 22.28
CA PHE A 46 -3.07 -22.73 23.40
C PHE A 46 -3.69 -23.94 24.08
N GLN A 47 -3.84 -25.07 23.37
CA GLN A 47 -4.48 -26.29 23.90
C GLN A 47 -3.47 -27.41 24.22
N ALA A 48 -2.18 -27.07 24.31
CA ALA A 48 -1.12 -28.03 24.62
C ALA A 48 -1.36 -28.76 25.97
N PRO A 49 -1.27 -30.11 26.01
CA PRO A 49 -1.39 -30.87 27.25
C PRO A 49 -0.30 -30.48 28.26
N GLY A 50 -0.70 -30.16 29.50
CA GLY A 50 0.23 -29.92 30.61
C GLY A 50 0.73 -28.47 30.77
N GLY A 51 0.17 -27.50 30.05
CA GLY A 51 0.54 -26.09 30.24
C GLY A 51 -0.09 -25.06 29.30
N GLY A 52 -0.99 -25.47 28.39
CA GLY A 52 -1.71 -24.54 27.51
C GLY A 52 -2.60 -23.54 28.28
N ILE A 53 -2.72 -22.33 27.75
CA ILE A 53 -3.59 -21.26 28.26
C ILE A 53 -4.91 -21.19 27.50
N ALA A 54 -5.60 -22.33 27.37
CA ALA A 54 -6.84 -22.49 26.60
C ALA A 54 -7.91 -21.40 26.85
N PRO A 55 -8.14 -20.90 28.09
CA PRO A 55 -9.09 -19.81 28.33
C PRO A 55 -8.76 -18.50 27.59
N SER A 56 -7.49 -18.26 27.28
CA SER A 56 -7.03 -17.05 26.57
C SER A 56 -7.09 -17.17 25.05
N HIS A 57 -7.32 -18.38 24.52
CA HIS A 57 -7.31 -18.64 23.07
C HIS A 57 -8.32 -17.77 22.33
N ALA A 58 -9.58 -17.71 22.79
CA ALA A 58 -10.62 -16.94 22.13
C ALA A 58 -10.30 -15.44 22.09
N ALA A 59 -9.80 -14.87 23.21
CA ALA A 59 -9.41 -13.47 23.27
C ALA A 59 -8.19 -13.17 22.38
N TRP A 60 -7.25 -14.10 22.30
CA TRP A 60 -6.08 -13.99 21.42
C TRP A 60 -6.48 -14.04 19.93
N SER A 61 -7.29 -15.03 19.52
CA SER A 61 -7.72 -15.14 18.13
C SER A 61 -8.53 -13.94 17.69
N ALA A 62 -9.41 -13.40 18.55
CA ALA A 62 -10.14 -12.16 18.27
C ALA A 62 -9.19 -10.97 18.06
N LEU A 63 -8.19 -10.78 18.95
CA LEU A 63 -7.19 -9.72 18.79
C LEU A 63 -6.36 -9.88 17.51
N ARG A 64 -5.98 -11.11 17.16
CA ARG A 64 -5.28 -11.41 15.91
C ARG A 64 -6.14 -11.01 14.71
N ASP A 65 -7.40 -11.41 14.70
CA ASP A 65 -8.33 -11.15 13.59
C ASP A 65 -8.60 -9.65 13.43
N ASP A 66 -8.79 -8.92 14.54
CA ASP A 66 -8.90 -7.46 14.54
C ASP A 66 -7.63 -6.79 13.98
N PHE A 67 -6.45 -7.22 14.43
CA PHE A 67 -5.19 -6.69 13.93
C PHE A 67 -4.99 -7.00 12.43
N GLN A 68 -5.34 -8.21 12.00
CA GLN A 68 -5.34 -8.61 10.60
C GLN A 68 -6.25 -7.69 9.76
N ASN A 69 -7.47 -7.42 10.23
CA ASN A 69 -8.42 -6.53 9.57
C ASN A 69 -7.91 -5.08 9.48
N VAL A 70 -7.26 -4.56 10.52
CA VAL A 70 -6.62 -3.23 10.48
C VAL A 70 -5.52 -3.17 9.42
N LEU A 71 -4.65 -4.20 9.35
CA LEU A 71 -3.61 -4.28 8.33
C LEU A 71 -4.21 -4.35 6.91
N GLY A 72 -5.26 -5.16 6.73
CA GLY A 72 -5.93 -5.33 5.45
C GLY A 72 -6.61 -4.05 4.97
N THR A 73 -7.35 -3.39 5.86
CA THR A 73 -8.00 -2.11 5.60
C THR A 73 -6.97 -1.01 5.30
N THR A 74 -5.86 -0.98 6.02
CA THR A 74 -4.78 -0.02 5.76
C THR A 74 -4.17 -0.23 4.39
N ALA A 75 -3.91 -1.48 3.99
CA ALA A 75 -3.40 -1.78 2.65
C ALA A 75 -4.37 -1.32 1.55
N GLY A 76 -5.67 -1.55 1.71
CA GLY A 76 -6.70 -1.07 0.79
C GLY A 76 -6.74 0.45 0.69
N ASN A 77 -6.79 1.13 1.83
CA ASN A 77 -6.83 2.61 1.89
C ASN A 77 -5.60 3.25 1.23
N LEU A 78 -4.41 2.65 1.37
CA LEU A 78 -3.19 3.14 0.72
C LEU A 78 -3.28 3.00 -0.81
N LEU A 79 -3.82 1.89 -1.30
CA LEU A 79 -4.00 1.68 -2.74
C LEU A 79 -5.02 2.67 -3.33
N ASP A 80 -6.15 2.86 -2.63
CA ASP A 80 -7.20 3.81 -3.03
C ASP A 80 -6.69 5.26 -3.00
N ALA A 81 -5.90 5.62 -1.98
CA ALA A 81 -5.23 6.91 -1.91
C ALA A 81 -4.25 7.10 -3.07
N GLY A 82 -3.49 6.06 -3.43
CA GLY A 82 -2.59 6.06 -4.58
C GLY A 82 -3.33 6.35 -5.89
N SER A 83 -4.40 5.61 -6.16
CA SER A 83 -5.25 5.84 -7.35
C SER A 83 -5.88 7.24 -7.34
N THR A 84 -6.29 7.74 -6.19
CA THR A 84 -6.88 9.08 -6.08
C THR A 84 -5.87 10.17 -6.41
N ILE A 85 -4.62 10.03 -5.94
CA ILE A 85 -3.53 10.96 -6.28
C ILE A 85 -3.22 10.91 -7.77
N GLU A 86 -3.21 9.74 -8.40
CA GLU A 86 -3.05 9.64 -9.86
C GLU A 86 -4.16 10.39 -10.61
N HIS A 87 -5.43 10.20 -10.22
CA HIS A 87 -6.53 10.95 -10.83
C HIS A 87 -6.41 12.46 -10.65
N ILE A 88 -5.91 12.92 -9.49
CA ILE A 88 -5.64 14.35 -9.26
C ILE A 88 -4.55 14.85 -10.21
N VAL A 89 -3.44 14.12 -10.34
CA VAL A 89 -2.34 14.48 -11.25
C VAL A 89 -2.82 14.53 -12.70
N ASP A 90 -3.58 13.53 -13.14
CA ASP A 90 -4.13 13.48 -14.50
C ASP A 90 -5.14 14.61 -14.76
N ALA A 91 -6.01 14.90 -13.79
CA ALA A 91 -6.95 16.01 -13.88
C ALA A 91 -6.24 17.37 -13.99
N TYR A 92 -5.20 17.59 -13.18
CA TYR A 92 -4.42 18.83 -13.24
C TYR A 92 -3.64 18.97 -14.55
N ALA A 93 -3.04 17.89 -15.03
CA ALA A 93 -2.35 17.89 -16.33
C ALA A 93 -3.29 18.24 -17.49
N LEU A 94 -4.56 17.84 -17.43
CA LEU A 94 -5.56 18.18 -18.46
C LEU A 94 -6.03 19.65 -18.40
N THR A 95 -5.97 20.29 -17.23
CA THR A 95 -6.51 21.65 -17.04
C THR A 95 -5.53 22.79 -17.34
N ASP A 96 -4.23 22.53 -17.38
CA ASP A 96 -3.20 23.56 -17.61
C ASP A 96 -2.45 23.27 -18.93
N GLU A 97 -2.74 24.03 -20.00
CA GLU A 97 -2.18 23.80 -21.35
C GLU A 97 -0.63 23.76 -21.41
N GLY A 98 0.06 24.26 -20.38
CA GLY A 98 1.53 24.23 -20.26
C GLY A 98 2.10 23.14 -19.34
N ALA A 99 1.28 22.50 -18.51
CA ALA A 99 1.72 21.52 -17.51
C ALA A 99 2.15 20.17 -18.11
N PRO A 100 1.46 19.56 -19.10
CA PRO A 100 1.88 18.30 -19.72
C PRO A 100 3.27 18.42 -20.33
N THR A 101 3.51 19.49 -21.09
CA THR A 101 4.80 19.75 -21.75
C THR A 101 5.92 19.98 -20.75
N SER A 102 5.62 20.64 -19.61
CA SER A 102 6.60 20.86 -18.54
C SER A 102 6.88 19.59 -17.75
N LEU A 103 5.89 18.72 -17.57
CA LEU A 103 6.00 17.40 -16.96
C LEU A 103 6.80 16.44 -17.84
N GLU A 104 6.53 16.42 -19.15
CA GLU A 104 7.29 15.66 -20.15
C GLU A 104 8.75 16.11 -20.20
N LYS A 105 9.01 17.43 -20.24
CA LYS A 105 10.38 17.96 -20.22
C LYS A 105 11.12 17.67 -18.92
N ALA A 106 10.42 17.64 -17.78
CA ALA A 106 11.01 17.22 -16.50
C ALA A 106 11.37 15.72 -16.50
N TRP A 107 10.75 14.91 -17.36
CA TRP A 107 11.04 13.49 -17.57
C TRP A 107 12.07 13.21 -18.67
N GLU A 108 12.23 14.10 -19.67
CA GLU A 108 13.25 13.97 -20.71
C GLU A 108 14.67 14.35 -20.23
N GLY A 109 14.78 15.16 -19.18
CA GLY A 109 16.05 15.53 -18.55
C GLY A 109 16.51 14.49 -17.53
N THR A 110 17.45 13.65 -17.92
CA THR A 110 18.09 12.60 -17.09
C THR A 110 18.55 13.06 -15.70
N GLN A 111 17.68 12.95 -14.70
CA GLN A 111 18.01 12.51 -13.33
C GLN A 111 16.74 12.33 -12.50
N ILE A 112 16.16 11.13 -12.48
CA ILE A 112 15.66 10.55 -11.23
C ILE A 112 16.10 9.07 -11.14
N PRO A 113 17.37 8.80 -10.77
CA PRO A 113 17.84 7.45 -10.53
C PRO A 113 17.20 6.96 -9.22
N GLY A 114 16.23 6.05 -9.36
CA GLY A 114 15.43 5.48 -8.29
C GLY A 114 13.97 5.22 -8.71
N LEU A 115 13.46 6.02 -9.65
CA LEU A 115 12.05 6.05 -10.06
C LEU A 115 11.73 5.00 -11.13
N GLN A 116 12.61 4.82 -12.10
CA GLN A 116 12.42 3.85 -13.20
C GLN A 116 12.44 2.40 -12.70
N GLU A 117 13.38 2.04 -11.80
CA GLU A 117 13.41 0.71 -11.18
C GLU A 117 12.22 0.44 -10.26
N ALA A 118 11.76 1.46 -9.51
CA ALA A 118 10.60 1.33 -8.64
C ALA A 118 9.30 1.24 -9.43
N GLU A 119 9.13 2.07 -10.48
CA GLU A 119 8.02 1.94 -11.42
C GLU A 119 8.04 0.57 -12.10
N GLU A 120 9.16 0.09 -12.67
CA GLU A 120 9.21 -1.23 -13.30
C GLU A 120 8.84 -2.36 -12.32
N ARG A 121 9.30 -2.26 -11.05
CA ARG A 121 9.03 -3.24 -10.00
C ARG A 121 7.56 -3.27 -9.57
N TYR A 122 6.90 -2.11 -9.46
CA TYR A 122 5.54 -2.01 -8.95
C TYR A 122 4.46 -1.87 -10.04
N ARG A 123 4.83 -1.54 -11.29
CA ARG A 123 3.94 -1.48 -12.47
C ARG A 123 3.38 -2.85 -12.85
N HIS A 124 4.10 -3.93 -12.54
CA HIS A 124 3.78 -5.28 -13.01
C HIS A 124 3.50 -6.30 -11.90
N ALA A 125 3.76 -5.96 -10.64
CA ALA A 125 3.45 -6.84 -9.51
C ALA A 125 2.06 -6.46 -8.96
N PRO A 126 1.01 -7.28 -9.16
CA PRO A 126 -0.24 -7.04 -8.46
C PRO A 126 0.02 -7.08 -6.95
N PRO A 127 -0.57 -6.16 -6.17
CA PRO A 127 -0.41 -6.19 -4.72
C PRO A 127 -0.85 -7.55 -4.19
N PRO A 128 -0.22 -8.05 -3.11
CA PRO A 128 -0.69 -9.25 -2.43
C PRO A 128 -2.16 -9.07 -2.05
N SER A 129 -2.99 -10.08 -2.31
CA SER A 129 -4.36 -10.08 -1.81
C SER A 129 -4.37 -10.02 -0.28
N VAL A 130 -5.17 -9.11 0.26
CA VAL A 130 -5.48 -9.05 1.69
C VAL A 130 -6.52 -10.09 2.05
N VAL A 131 -6.41 -10.62 3.26
CA VAL A 131 -7.37 -11.53 3.87
C VAL A 131 -8.06 -10.77 5.00
N LEU A 132 -9.36 -10.56 4.86
CA LEU A 132 -10.21 -9.99 5.90
C LEU A 132 -10.97 -11.12 6.61
N LYS A 133 -11.18 -10.95 7.91
CA LYS A 133 -11.96 -11.85 8.75
C LYS A 133 -13.35 -11.24 8.96
N ASP A 134 -14.38 -12.06 8.84
CA ASP A 134 -15.76 -11.66 9.14
C ASP A 134 -15.88 -11.24 10.61
N GLU A 135 -16.71 -10.23 10.91
CA GLU A 135 -17.06 -9.90 12.30
C GLU A 135 -17.86 -11.06 12.90
N ALA A 136 -17.32 -11.68 13.95
CA ALA A 136 -17.93 -12.81 14.66
C ALA A 136 -19.06 -12.39 15.62
#